data_AF-A0A015J6C8-F1
#
_entry.id   AF-A0A015J6C8-F1
#
_cell.length_a   1.000
_cell.length_b   1.000
_cell.length_c   1.000
_cell.angle_alpha   90.00
_cell.angle_beta   90.00
_cell.angle_gamma   90.00
#
_symmetry.space_group_name_H-M   'P 1'
#
loop_
_entity.id
_entity.type
_entity.pdbx_description
1 polymer ?
#
loop_
_entity_poly.entity_id
_entity_poly.type
_entity_poly.pdbx_seq_one_letter_code
_entity_poly.pdbx_strand_id
1 'polypeptide(L)'
;MVAQELKIGVTSVEWSEDFRDVVSKIDKLWQRNPPDIPTVSPKVSKKTDLLSEGTHVRVKLDEPISVLGNKLHGKFCTGDIRWNPNICVIKKMILSPEQPPTYLLDGPHG
;
A
#
# COMPACT_ATOMS: atom_id res chain seq x y z
N MET A 1 -26.37 41.20 7.15
CA MET A 1 -26.77 40.63 8.46
C MET A 1 -25.86 41.07 9.62
N VAL A 2 -24.53 41.20 9.46
CA VAL A 2 -23.59 41.55 10.56
C VAL A 2 -23.92 42.84 11.34
N ALA A 3 -24.40 43.89 10.66
CA ALA A 3 -24.68 45.19 11.30
C ALA A 3 -25.91 45.18 12.25
N GLN A 4 -26.83 44.22 12.10
CA GLN A 4 -28.00 44.05 12.97
C GLN A 4 -27.67 43.15 14.18
N GLU A 5 -26.81 42.15 14.00
CA GLU A 5 -26.37 41.24 15.06
C GLU A 5 -25.57 41.96 16.15
N LEU A 6 -24.67 42.88 15.76
CA LEU A 6 -23.89 43.70 16.70
C LEU A 6 -24.75 44.60 17.59
N LYS A 7 -25.96 44.96 17.14
CA LYS A 7 -26.90 45.80 17.90
C LYS A 7 -27.81 45.00 18.84
N ILE A 8 -28.13 43.75 18.48
CA ILE A 8 -29.10 42.90 19.19
C ILE A 8 -28.40 41.89 20.11
N GLY A 9 -27.09 41.64 19.92
CA GLY A 9 -26.30 40.71 20.73
C GLY A 9 -26.63 39.23 20.47
N VAL A 10 -27.52 38.96 19.51
CA VAL A 10 -27.93 37.62 19.10
C VAL A 10 -27.33 37.33 17.73
N THR A 11 -26.52 36.28 17.65
CA THR A 11 -25.98 35.74 16.39
C THR A 11 -27.09 35.07 15.59
N SER A 12 -27.19 35.37 14.28
CA SER A 12 -28.09 34.65 13.39
C SER A 12 -27.54 33.25 13.10
N VAL A 13 -28.33 32.23 13.42
CA VAL A 13 -27.98 30.80 13.26
C VAL A 13 -28.85 30.14 12.18
N GLU A 14 -29.67 30.91 11.46
CA GLU A 14 -30.59 30.42 10.41
C GLU A 14 -29.85 29.63 9.32
N TRP A 15 -28.64 30.06 8.93
CA TRP A 15 -27.82 29.36 7.93
C TRP A 15 -27.43 27.91 8.32
N SER A 16 -27.49 27.57 9.61
CA SER A 16 -27.14 26.22 10.08
C SER A 16 -28.16 25.16 9.66
N GLU A 17 -29.41 25.56 9.40
CA GLU A 17 -30.47 24.70 8.90
C GLU A 17 -30.25 24.42 7.41
N ASP A 18 -29.96 25.46 6.63
CA ASP A 18 -29.61 25.36 5.21
C ASP A 18 -28.36 24.50 4.99
N PHE A 19 -27.37 24.60 5.90
CA PHE A 19 -26.16 23.79 5.85
C PHE A 19 -26.45 22.29 5.88
N ARG A 20 -27.44 21.85 6.69
CA ARG A 20 -27.84 20.44 6.75
C ARG A 20 -28.43 19.96 5.43
N ASP A 21 -29.27 20.77 4.80
CA ASP A 21 -29.87 20.44 3.51
C ASP A 21 -28.81 20.35 2.40
N VAL A 22 -27.88 21.32 2.36
CA VAL A 22 -26.75 21.33 1.42
C VAL A 22 -25.87 20.09 1.59
N VAL A 23 -25.47 19.76 2.83
CA VAL A 23 -24.66 18.56 3.11
C VAL A 23 -25.41 17.30 2.69
N SER A 24 -26.73 17.20 2.96
CA SER A 24 -27.52 16.04 2.58
C SER A 24 -27.62 15.85 1.05
N LYS A 25 -27.70 16.95 0.29
CA LYS A 25 -27.73 16.94 -1.17
C LYS A 25 -26.37 16.56 -1.75
N ILE A 26 -25.28 17.07 -1.17
CA ILE A 26 -23.92 16.69 -1.54
C ILE A 26 -23.70 15.21 -1.24
N ASP A 27 -24.03 14.74 -0.04
CA ASP A 27 -23.85 13.33 0.32
C ASP A 27 -24.61 12.40 -0.65
N LYS A 28 -25.87 12.73 -0.99
CA LYS A 28 -26.65 12.00 -2.01
C LYS A 28 -25.99 11.97 -3.40
N LEU A 29 -25.42 13.10 -3.84
CA LEU A 29 -24.72 13.18 -5.13
C LEU A 29 -23.39 12.42 -5.14
N TRP A 30 -22.72 12.36 -3.98
CA TRP A 30 -21.41 11.78 -3.80
C TRP A 30 -21.44 10.41 -3.12
N GLN A 31 -22.62 9.77 -3.00
CA GLN A 31 -22.72 8.40 -2.51
C GLN A 31 -21.97 7.47 -3.45
N ARG A 32 -20.73 7.18 -3.09
CA ARG A 32 -19.93 6.14 -3.70
C ARG A 32 -20.26 4.86 -2.95
N ASN A 33 -20.84 3.90 -3.67
CA ASN A 33 -20.81 2.53 -3.18
C ASN A 33 -19.35 2.18 -2.92
N PRO A 34 -19.00 1.61 -1.75
CA PRO A 34 -17.66 1.09 -1.55
C PRO A 34 -17.36 0.11 -2.68
N PRO A 35 -16.12 0.10 -3.21
CA PRO A 35 -15.75 -0.91 -4.19
C PRO A 35 -15.96 -2.30 -3.57
N ASP A 36 -16.49 -3.23 -4.36
CA ASP A 36 -16.64 -4.61 -3.92
C ASP A 36 -15.28 -5.15 -3.50
N ILE A 37 -15.17 -5.60 -2.25
CA ILE A 37 -13.96 -6.26 -1.77
C ILE A 37 -13.96 -7.63 -2.42
N PRO A 38 -12.96 -7.97 -3.26
CA PRO A 38 -12.90 -9.30 -3.83
C PRO A 38 -12.72 -10.33 -2.71
N THR A 39 -13.70 -11.22 -2.54
CA THR A 39 -13.68 -12.36 -1.60
C THR A 39 -12.75 -13.49 -2.07
N VAL A 40 -12.01 -13.28 -3.16
CA VAL A 40 -11.17 -14.31 -3.76
C VAL A 40 -9.91 -14.50 -2.91
N SER A 41 -9.62 -15.74 -2.55
CA SER A 41 -8.40 -16.06 -1.82
C SER A 41 -7.14 -15.64 -2.61
N PRO A 42 -6.03 -15.29 -1.92
CA PRO A 42 -4.76 -15.06 -2.58
C PRO A 42 -4.34 -16.28 -3.39
N LYS A 43 -3.57 -16.06 -4.47
CA LYS A 43 -3.13 -17.11 -5.39
C LYS A 43 -2.00 -17.92 -4.75
N VAL A 44 -2.34 -18.76 -3.78
CA VAL A 44 -1.41 -19.63 -3.07
C VAL A 44 -1.55 -21.06 -3.58
N SER A 45 -0.43 -21.68 -3.96
CA SER A 45 -0.43 -23.10 -4.32
C SER A 45 -0.52 -23.93 -3.03
N LYS A 46 -1.30 -25.02 -3.03
CA LYS A 46 -1.52 -25.88 -1.86
C LYS A 46 -0.25 -26.55 -1.29
N LYS A 47 0.89 -26.45 -1.97
CA LYS A 47 2.15 -27.12 -1.61
C LYS A 47 3.26 -26.15 -1.17
N THR A 48 2.97 -24.86 -1.07
CA THR A 48 4.00 -23.85 -0.79
C THR A 48 3.96 -23.47 0.69
N ASP A 49 5.00 -23.87 1.43
CA ASP A 49 5.24 -23.34 2.77
C ASP A 49 5.58 -21.84 2.66
N LEU A 50 4.74 -20.99 3.26
CA LEU A 50 4.98 -19.56 3.32
C LEU A 50 6.04 -19.25 4.38
N LEU A 51 6.89 -18.27 4.11
CA LEU A 51 7.93 -17.85 5.04
C LEU A 51 7.31 -16.96 6.11
N SER A 52 7.69 -17.17 7.37
CA SER A 52 7.23 -16.32 8.48
C SER A 52 7.99 -15.00 8.53
N GLU A 53 7.35 -13.99 9.12
CA GLU A 53 8.01 -12.73 9.48
C GLU A 53 9.20 -13.01 10.40
N GLY A 54 10.29 -12.25 10.27
CA GLY A 54 11.57 -12.47 10.94
C GLY A 54 12.50 -13.48 10.25
N THR A 55 12.06 -14.16 9.19
CA THR A 55 12.92 -15.09 8.45
C THR A 55 13.99 -14.32 7.68
N HIS A 56 15.23 -14.82 7.73
CA HIS A 56 16.36 -14.26 7.00
C HIS A 56 16.40 -14.82 5.58
N VAL A 57 16.37 -13.93 4.58
CA VAL A 57 16.30 -14.28 3.16
C VAL A 57 17.30 -13.47 2.34
N ARG A 58 17.59 -13.96 1.13
CA ARG A 58 18.36 -13.24 0.11
C ARG A 58 17.48 -12.94 -1.08
N VAL A 59 17.57 -11.72 -1.60
CA VAL A 59 16.78 -11.27 -2.74
C VAL A 59 17.41 -11.77 -4.03
N LYS A 60 16.57 -12.27 -4.95
CA LYS A 60 17.02 -12.62 -6.30
C LYS A 60 17.34 -11.33 -7.07
N LEU A 61 18.49 -11.28 -7.72
CA LEU A 61 18.89 -10.14 -8.53
C LEU A 61 18.25 -10.19 -9.91
N ASP A 62 17.85 -9.03 -10.43
CA ASP A 62 17.35 -8.88 -11.80
C ASP A 62 18.49 -8.81 -12.82
N GLU A 63 19.65 -8.27 -12.42
CA GLU A 63 20.84 -8.12 -13.25
C GLU A 63 22.04 -8.88 -12.65
N PRO A 64 22.95 -9.40 -13.49
CA PRO A 64 24.12 -10.12 -13.02
C PRO A 64 25.11 -9.22 -12.29
N ILE A 65 25.66 -9.73 -11.20
CA ILE A 65 26.78 -9.11 -10.50
C ILE A 65 28.00 -10.03 -10.67
N SER A 66 29.12 -9.45 -11.09
CA SER A 66 30.39 -10.17 -11.18
C SER A 66 30.87 -10.60 -9.78
N VAL A 67 31.76 -11.59 -9.73
CA VAL A 67 32.40 -12.02 -8.45
C VAL A 67 33.11 -10.86 -7.74
N LEU A 68 33.59 -9.87 -8.50
CA LEU A 68 34.26 -8.67 -7.99
C LEU A 68 33.27 -7.59 -7.49
N GLY A 69 31.96 -7.83 -7.57
CA GLY A 69 30.94 -6.88 -7.11
C GLY A 69 30.52 -5.82 -8.13
N ASN A 70 31.10 -5.82 -9.33
CA ASN A 70 30.70 -4.91 -10.39
C ASN A 70 29.41 -5.38 -11.05
N LYS A 71 28.48 -4.43 -11.26
CA LYS A 71 27.24 -4.64 -12.01
C LYS A 71 27.57 -4.97 -13.47
N LEU A 72 27.06 -6.09 -13.97
CA LEU A 72 27.22 -6.52 -15.35
C LEU A 72 25.91 -6.31 -16.12
N HIS A 73 26.02 -5.99 -17.40
CA HIS A 73 24.87 -5.87 -18.29
C HIS A 73 24.76 -7.12 -19.17
N GLY A 74 23.56 -7.70 -19.29
CA GLY A 74 23.30 -8.86 -20.13
C GLY A 74 22.68 -10.05 -19.38
N LYS A 75 22.82 -11.25 -19.95
CA LYS A 75 22.29 -12.49 -19.36
C LYS A 75 23.22 -13.00 -18.26
N PHE A 76 22.66 -13.64 -17.23
CA PHE A 76 23.44 -14.32 -16.20
C PHE A 76 24.32 -15.43 -16.79
N CYS A 77 25.62 -15.34 -16.54
CA CYS A 77 26.59 -16.40 -16.82
C CYS A 77 26.65 -17.42 -15.66
N THR A 78 27.40 -18.51 -15.86
CA THR A 78 27.58 -19.57 -14.86
C THR A 78 28.29 -19.07 -13.59
N GLY A 79 29.21 -18.10 -13.72
CA GLY A 79 30.01 -17.58 -12.61
C GLY A 79 29.41 -16.35 -11.90
N ASP A 80 28.27 -15.84 -12.36
CA ASP A 80 27.71 -14.60 -11.82
C ASP A 80 26.94 -14.84 -10.52
N ILE A 81 26.96 -13.84 -9.65
CA ILE A 81 26.18 -13.83 -8.42
C ILE A 81 24.71 -13.56 -8.78
N ARG A 82 23.83 -14.50 -8.41
CA ARG A 82 22.38 -14.43 -8.68
C ARG A 82 21.53 -13.91 -7.52
N TRP A 83 22.10 -13.93 -6.32
CA TRP A 83 21.43 -13.55 -5.09
C TRP A 83 22.17 -12.37 -4.48
N ASN A 84 21.43 -11.39 -3.97
CA ASN A 84 22.02 -10.28 -3.26
C ASN A 84 22.87 -10.83 -2.09
N PRO A 85 24.16 -10.45 -1.98
CA PRO A 85 25.02 -10.93 -0.90
C PRO A 85 24.53 -10.46 0.48
N ASN A 86 23.83 -9.32 0.53
CA ASN A 86 23.25 -8.80 1.76
C ASN A 86 22.04 -9.64 2.18
N ILE A 87 22.03 -10.04 3.44
CA ILE A 87 20.91 -10.78 4.04
C ILE A 87 19.86 -9.76 4.51
N CYS A 88 18.61 -9.97 4.12
CA CYS A 88 17.48 -9.17 4.57
C CYS A 88 16.57 -10.01 5.46
N VAL A 89 15.80 -9.34 6.31
CA VAL A 89 14.79 -9.97 7.15
C VAL A 89 13.41 -9.67 6.56
N ILE A 90 12.47 -10.61 6.68
CA ILE A 90 11.07 -10.39 6.29
C ILE A 90 10.38 -9.57 7.38
N LYS A 91 9.98 -8.35 7.06
CA LYS A 91 9.23 -7.44 7.94
C LYS A 91 7.78 -7.84 8.05
N LYS A 92 7.15 -8.04 6.90
CA LYS A 92 5.72 -8.33 6.77
C LYS A 92 5.44 -9.20 5.57
N MET A 93 4.46 -10.10 5.72
CA MET A 93 3.87 -10.81 4.60
C MET A 93 2.59 -10.11 4.14
N ILE A 94 2.51 -9.77 2.85
CA ILE A 94 1.36 -9.11 2.23
C ILE A 94 0.61 -10.16 1.39
N LEU A 95 -0.64 -10.43 1.80
CA LEU A 95 -1.56 -11.31 1.09
C LEU A 95 -2.68 -10.47 0.49
N SER A 96 -2.62 -10.29 -0.83
CA SER A 96 -3.67 -9.63 -1.59
C SER A 96 -4.50 -10.66 -2.37
N PRO A 97 -5.82 -10.46 -2.51
CA PRO A 97 -6.68 -11.32 -3.31
C PRO A 97 -6.18 -11.38 -4.76
N GLU A 98 -6.26 -12.55 -5.39
CA GLU A 98 -5.79 -12.86 -6.76
C GLU A 98 -4.28 -12.68 -7.04
N GLN A 99 -3.53 -12.10 -6.11
CA GLN A 99 -2.10 -11.85 -6.25
C GLN A 99 -1.28 -12.96 -5.55
N PRO A 100 -0.05 -13.20 -5.99
CA PRO A 100 0.87 -14.05 -5.25
C PRO A 100 1.26 -13.39 -3.92
N PRO A 101 1.59 -14.18 -2.89
CA PRO A 101 2.16 -13.67 -1.65
C PRO A 101 3.39 -12.81 -1.92
N THR A 102 3.40 -11.62 -1.34
CA THR A 102 4.52 -10.68 -1.44
C THR A 102 5.14 -10.46 -0.07
N TYR A 103 6.45 -10.28 -0.01
CA TYR A 103 7.18 -10.07 1.24
C TYR A 103 7.81 -8.68 1.23
N LEU A 104 7.61 -7.95 2.33
CA LEU A 104 8.26 -6.68 2.60
C LEU A 104 9.56 -6.94 3.37
N LEU A 105 10.67 -6.30 2.99
CA LEU A 105 12.00 -6.66 3.47
C LEU A 105 12.71 -5.54 4.21
N ASP A 106 13.58 -5.90 5.14
CA ASP A 106 14.31 -4.95 5.96
C ASP A 106 15.47 -4.35 5.16
N GLY A 107 15.17 -3.36 4.32
CA GLY A 107 16.16 -2.68 3.48
C GLY A 107 15.75 -1.26 3.11
N PRO A 108 16.63 -0.50 2.44
CA PRO A 108 16.35 0.87 1.99
C PRO A 108 15.17 0.95 1.01
N HIS A 109 14.79 -0.18 0.41
CA HIS A 109 13.73 -0.26 -0.58
C HIS A 109 12.38 -0.80 -0.04
N GLY A 110 12.24 -0.96 1.29
CA GLY A 110 10.96 -1.21 1.93
C GLY A 110 10.71 -2.63 2.37
#